data_AF-A0A6P6FRG2-F1
#
_entry.id   AF-A0A6P6FRG2-F1
#
_cell.length_a   1.000
_cell.length_b   1.000
_cell.length_c   1.000
_cell.angle_alpha   90.00
_cell.angle_beta   90.00
_cell.angle_gamma   90.00
#
_symmetry.space_group_name_H-M   'P 1'
#
loop_
_entity.id
_entity.type
_entity.pdbx_description
1 polymer ?
#
loop_
_entity_poly.entity_id
_entity_poly.type
_entity_poly.pdbx_seq_one_letter_code
_entity_poly.pdbx_strand_id
1 'polypeptide(L)'
;MALQTATPPTAHSSQFVGNAFVDQYYKILHNPPELVYRFYQDSSVISRPDSNGVMTSATGINEKIVSFDYKDYMVDIKTADVQKSYKEGVTVLVTGCLTGKDNLKRKFAQSFFLAAQDNGYYILKDVFRYVEVVEQLESGAVNGVDAAAAPSLISEPGRFAILCHLLCTSP
;
A
#
# COMPACT_ATOMS: atom_id res chain seq x y z
N MET A 1 -13.60 -15.23 45.89
CA MET A 1 -12.72 -14.31 45.14
C MET A 1 -12.83 -14.69 43.67
N ALA A 2 -13.34 -13.80 42.82
CA ALA A 2 -13.43 -14.06 41.38
C ALA A 2 -12.17 -13.52 40.70
N LEU A 3 -11.48 -14.36 39.90
CA LEU A 3 -10.40 -13.90 39.05
C LEU A 3 -11.00 -13.00 37.96
N GLN A 4 -10.66 -11.72 38.01
CA GLN A 4 -10.92 -10.78 36.94
C GLN A 4 -9.87 -11.03 35.84
N THR A 5 -10.26 -11.77 34.80
CA THR A 5 -9.48 -11.88 33.57
C THR A 5 -9.46 -10.52 32.90
N ALA A 6 -8.31 -9.86 32.87
CA ALA A 6 -8.09 -8.64 32.10
C ALA A 6 -8.36 -8.92 30.61
N THR A 7 -9.28 -8.17 30.03
CA THR A 7 -9.56 -8.19 28.59
C THR A 7 -8.29 -7.75 27.84
N PRO A 8 -7.73 -8.56 26.91
CA PRO A 8 -6.60 -8.12 26.12
C PRO A 8 -6.99 -6.90 25.27
N PRO A 9 -6.05 -5.99 24.97
CA PRO A 9 -6.28 -4.87 24.05
C PRO A 9 -6.86 -5.43 22.75
N THR A 10 -7.87 -4.77 22.19
CA THR A 10 -8.62 -5.24 21.03
C THR A 10 -7.68 -5.46 19.84
N ALA A 11 -7.20 -6.69 19.68
CA ALA A 11 -6.36 -7.06 18.55
C ALA A 11 -7.20 -6.94 17.28
N HIS A 12 -6.87 -5.98 16.42
CA HIS A 12 -7.55 -5.84 15.14
C HIS A 12 -7.33 -7.09 14.29
N SER A 13 -8.35 -7.51 13.54
CA SER A 13 -8.20 -8.65 12.62
C SER A 13 -7.16 -8.34 11.56
N SER A 14 -6.47 -9.37 11.06
CA SER A 14 -5.48 -9.22 9.99
C SER A 14 -6.09 -8.55 8.75
N GLN A 15 -7.35 -8.84 8.44
CA GLN A 15 -8.09 -8.22 7.33
C GLN A 15 -8.23 -6.71 7.53
N PHE A 16 -8.57 -6.27 8.74
CA PHE A 16 -8.66 -4.84 9.05
C PHE A 16 -7.30 -4.16 8.89
N VAL A 17 -6.25 -4.77 9.47
CA VAL A 17 -4.87 -4.25 9.40
C VAL A 17 -4.39 -4.14 7.95
N GLY A 18 -4.52 -5.20 7.16
CA GLY A 18 -4.04 -5.23 5.77
C GLY A 18 -4.78 -4.25 4.86
N ASN A 19 -6.11 -4.13 4.99
CA ASN A 19 -6.88 -3.19 4.19
C ASN A 19 -6.57 -1.74 4.56
N ALA A 20 -6.50 -1.42 5.86
CA ALA A 20 -6.12 -0.08 6.33
C ALA A 20 -4.69 0.28 5.88
N PHE A 21 -3.78 -0.69 5.91
CA PHE A 21 -2.42 -0.53 5.40
C PHE A 21 -2.41 -0.17 3.91
N VAL A 22 -3.15 -0.89 3.05
CA VAL A 22 -3.21 -0.60 1.61
C VAL A 22 -3.72 0.81 1.35
N ASP A 23 -4.85 1.19 1.97
CA ASP A 23 -5.43 2.52 1.81
C ASP A 23 -4.44 3.63 2.19
N GLN A 24 -3.76 3.46 3.32
CA GLN A 24 -2.84 4.48 3.84
C GLN A 24 -1.52 4.50 3.07
N TYR A 25 -0.98 3.34 2.71
CA TYR A 25 0.29 3.21 1.99
C TYR A 25 0.21 3.91 0.64
N TYR A 26 -0.81 3.59 -0.19
CA TYR A 26 -0.92 4.19 -1.52
C TYR A 26 -1.39 5.64 -1.49
N LYS A 27 -2.14 6.05 -0.45
CA LYS A 27 -2.44 7.47 -0.21
C LYS A 27 -1.17 8.27 0.06
N ILE A 28 -0.32 7.79 0.97
CA ILE A 28 0.95 8.46 1.31
C ILE A 28 1.91 8.40 0.13
N LEU A 29 2.00 7.25 -0.57
CA LEU A 29 2.82 7.09 -1.75
C LEU A 29 2.46 8.11 -2.85
N HIS A 30 1.18 8.46 -2.98
CA HIS A 30 0.75 9.50 -3.90
C HIS A 30 1.02 10.90 -3.35
N ASN A 31 0.65 11.17 -2.09
CA ASN A 31 0.85 12.47 -1.45
C ASN A 31 0.69 12.37 0.10
N PRO A 32 1.73 12.67 0.91
CA PRO A 32 3.11 13.03 0.56
C PRO A 32 4.10 11.83 0.56
N PRO A 33 4.75 11.47 -0.57
CA PRO A 33 5.60 10.28 -0.68
C PRO A 33 6.84 10.31 0.21
N GLU A 34 7.31 11.50 0.60
CA GLU A 34 8.39 11.65 1.58
C GLU A 34 8.08 11.03 2.95
N LEU A 35 6.83 10.67 3.25
CA LEU A 35 6.47 10.01 4.50
C LEU A 35 6.41 8.49 4.39
N VAL A 36 6.55 7.91 3.19
CA VAL A 36 6.38 6.46 2.99
C VAL A 36 7.45 5.66 3.72
N TYR A 37 8.65 6.22 3.94
CA TYR A 37 9.72 5.53 4.66
C TYR A 37 9.32 5.15 6.10
N ARG A 38 8.33 5.85 6.68
CA ARG A 38 7.85 5.60 8.05
C ARG A 38 7.16 4.25 8.22
N PHE A 39 6.77 3.59 7.12
CA PHE A 39 6.25 2.23 7.18
C PHE A 39 7.35 1.17 7.36
N TYR A 40 8.63 1.53 7.28
CA TYR A 40 9.73 0.59 7.23
C TYR A 40 10.71 0.77 8.39
N GLN A 41 11.54 -0.24 8.62
CA GLN A 41 12.65 -0.24 9.58
C GLN A 41 13.95 -0.67 8.90
N ASP A 42 15.09 -0.61 9.60
CA ASP A 42 16.39 -1.02 9.04
C ASP A 42 16.44 -2.50 8.62
N SER A 43 15.65 -3.34 9.28
CA SER A 43 15.52 -4.78 8.99
C SER A 43 14.70 -5.09 7.73
N SER A 44 13.99 -4.08 7.21
CA SER A 44 13.10 -4.23 6.07
C SER A 44 13.87 -4.42 4.77
N VAL A 45 13.32 -5.24 3.87
CA VAL A 45 13.90 -5.50 2.55
C VAL A 45 12.90 -5.15 1.47
N ILE A 46 13.33 -4.28 0.55
CA ILE A 46 12.59 -3.92 -0.66
C ILE A 46 13.19 -4.63 -1.87
N SER A 47 12.34 -5.15 -2.75
CA SER A 47 12.74 -5.76 -4.02
C SER A 47 11.93 -5.18 -5.18
N ARG A 48 12.63 -4.60 -6.17
CA ARG A 48 12.04 -3.92 -7.34
C ARG A 48 12.84 -4.27 -8.60
N PRO A 49 12.22 -4.25 -9.80
CA PRO A 49 12.97 -4.33 -11.05
C PRO A 49 13.84 -3.07 -11.22
N ASP A 50 15.07 -3.25 -11.69
CA ASP A 50 15.92 -2.16 -12.17
C ASP A 50 15.53 -1.72 -13.59
N SER A 51 16.33 -0.83 -14.20
CA SER A 51 16.09 -0.36 -15.58
C SER A 51 16.16 -1.48 -16.63
N ASN A 52 16.81 -2.60 -16.34
CA ASN A 52 16.89 -3.78 -17.22
C ASN A 52 15.76 -4.78 -16.93
N GLY A 53 14.86 -4.48 -16.00
CA GLY A 53 13.78 -5.36 -15.56
C GLY A 53 14.23 -6.47 -14.61
N VAL A 54 15.51 -6.49 -14.20
CA VAL A 54 16.04 -7.50 -13.28
C VAL A 54 15.66 -7.12 -11.86
N MET A 55 15.13 -8.07 -11.10
CA MET A 55 14.78 -7.84 -9.69
C MET A 55 16.05 -7.62 -8.86
N THR A 56 16.12 -6.46 -8.19
CA THR A 56 17.17 -6.12 -7.24
C THR A 56 16.56 -5.93 -5.85
N SER A 57 17.33 -6.25 -4.81
CA SER A 57 16.90 -6.10 -3.41
C SER A 57 17.79 -5.11 -2.67
N ALA A 58 17.22 -4.45 -1.65
CA ALA A 58 17.96 -3.53 -0.80
C ALA A 58 17.48 -3.55 0.65
N THR A 59 18.43 -3.29 1.54
CA THR A 59 18.23 -3.00 2.98
C THR A 59 18.55 -1.53 3.24
N GLY A 60 17.86 -0.91 4.20
CA GLY A 60 18.00 0.53 4.50
C GLY A 60 17.14 1.40 3.57
N ILE A 61 16.03 1.92 4.08
CA ILE A 61 14.92 2.43 3.25
C ILE A 61 15.10 3.87 2.75
N ASN A 62 15.89 4.70 3.43
CA ASN A 62 15.80 6.15 3.26
C ASN A 62 16.16 6.66 1.86
N GLU A 63 17.15 6.05 1.19
CA GLU A 63 17.61 6.58 -0.12
C GLU A 63 16.86 5.96 -1.31
N LYS A 64 16.49 4.67 -1.22
CA LYS A 64 15.94 3.93 -2.36
C LYS A 64 14.46 4.16 -2.60
N ILE A 65 13.62 4.24 -1.56
CA ILE A 65 12.17 4.43 -1.79
C ILE A 65 11.88 5.82 -2.36
N VAL A 66 12.64 6.84 -1.93
CA VAL A 66 12.58 8.18 -2.49
C VAL A 66 13.05 8.22 -3.95
N SER A 67 14.02 7.37 -4.31
CA SER A 67 14.56 7.32 -5.68
C SER A 67 13.62 6.75 -6.76
N PHE A 68 12.55 6.06 -6.37
CA PHE A 68 11.62 5.42 -7.33
C PHE A 68 10.60 6.38 -7.96
N ASP A 69 10.72 7.69 -7.68
CA ASP A 69 9.94 8.78 -8.28
C ASP A 69 8.42 8.49 -8.43
N TYR A 70 7.82 7.98 -7.37
CA TYR A 70 6.37 7.69 -7.33
C TYR A 70 5.50 8.94 -7.46
N LYS A 71 6.08 10.15 -7.32
CA LYS A 71 5.39 11.44 -7.45
C LYS A 71 4.68 11.60 -8.78
N ASP A 72 5.22 10.97 -9.82
CA ASP A 72 4.76 11.13 -11.19
C ASP A 72 3.84 9.99 -11.67
N TYR A 73 3.47 9.07 -10.79
CA TYR A 73 2.59 7.95 -11.11
C TYR A 73 1.22 8.06 -10.45
N MET A 74 0.17 7.81 -11.23
CA MET A 74 -1.16 7.54 -10.71
C MET A 74 -1.32 6.05 -10.44
N VAL A 75 -1.75 5.69 -9.22
CA VAL A 75 -1.96 4.29 -8.82
C VAL A 75 -3.45 3.97 -8.80
N ASP A 76 -3.81 2.88 -9.48
CA ASP A 76 -5.18 2.35 -9.56
C ASP A 76 -5.17 0.92 -8.99
N ILE A 77 -5.53 0.77 -7.72
CA ILE A 77 -5.55 -0.52 -7.02
C ILE A 77 -6.75 -1.34 -7.48
N LYS A 78 -6.51 -2.59 -7.86
CA LYS A 78 -7.53 -3.53 -8.36
C LYS A 78 -7.93 -4.56 -7.33
N THR A 79 -6.96 -5.19 -6.69
CA THR A 79 -7.22 -6.16 -5.61
C THR A 79 -6.24 -5.95 -4.46
N ALA A 80 -6.71 -6.30 -3.27
CA ALA A 80 -5.90 -6.39 -2.06
C ALA A 80 -6.35 -7.64 -1.29
N ASP A 81 -5.53 -8.67 -1.34
CA ASP A 81 -5.78 -9.95 -0.68
C ASP A 81 -4.94 -10.02 0.59
N VAL A 82 -5.57 -10.35 1.72
CA VAL A 82 -4.97 -10.27 3.05
C VAL A 82 -5.06 -11.60 3.77
N GLN A 83 -3.91 -12.08 4.28
CA GLN A 83 -3.82 -13.31 5.05
C GLN A 83 -3.04 -13.09 6.35
N LYS A 84 -3.54 -13.66 7.45
CA LYS A 84 -2.75 -13.80 8.68
C LYS A 84 -1.58 -14.73 8.39
N SER A 85 -0.41 -14.38 8.91
CA SER A 85 0.84 -15.06 8.65
C SER A 85 1.56 -15.40 9.98
N TYR A 86 2.79 -15.89 9.86
CA TYR A 86 3.60 -16.30 11.01
C TYR A 86 3.87 -15.14 11.99
N LYS A 87 3.91 -15.46 13.31
CA LYS A 87 4.17 -14.49 14.40
C LYS A 87 3.28 -13.25 14.36
N GLU A 88 1.97 -13.45 14.20
CA GLU A 88 0.99 -12.35 14.08
C GLU A 88 1.23 -11.39 12.91
N GLY A 89 2.15 -11.74 11.99
CA GLY A 89 2.36 -10.96 10.78
C GLY A 89 1.17 -11.05 9.83
N VAL A 90 1.15 -10.14 8.86
CA VAL A 90 0.11 -10.08 7.83
C VAL A 90 0.75 -10.07 6.45
N THR A 91 0.39 -11.03 5.62
CA THR A 91 0.76 -11.03 4.20
C THR A 91 -0.32 -10.28 3.43
N VAL A 92 0.10 -9.31 2.61
CA VAL A 92 -0.79 -8.55 1.72
C VAL A 92 -0.30 -8.74 0.29
N LEU A 93 -1.20 -9.12 -0.61
CA LEU A 93 -0.94 -9.15 -2.05
C LEU A 93 -1.83 -8.12 -2.72
N VAL A 94 -1.21 -7.18 -3.41
CA VAL A 94 -1.88 -6.10 -4.11
C VAL A 94 -1.66 -6.29 -5.61
N THR A 95 -2.73 -6.15 -6.38
CA THR A 95 -2.63 -5.96 -7.83
C THR A 95 -3.20 -4.61 -8.21
N GLY A 96 -2.62 -3.99 -9.22
CA GLY A 96 -3.04 -2.66 -9.64
C GLY A 96 -2.45 -2.25 -10.96
N CYS A 97 -2.61 -0.97 -11.28
CA CYS A 97 -1.98 -0.35 -12.44
C CYS A 97 -1.29 0.94 -12.03
N LEU A 98 -0.12 1.20 -12.61
CA LEU A 98 0.57 2.48 -12.57
C LEU A 98 0.41 3.17 -13.92
N THR A 99 -0.03 4.43 -13.92
CA THR A 99 -0.03 5.28 -15.11
C THR A 99 1.03 6.35 -14.93
N GLY A 100 2.04 6.36 -15.80
CA GLY A 100 3.09 7.38 -15.79
C GLY A 100 2.71 8.64 -16.58
N LYS A 101 3.60 9.63 -16.61
CA LYS A 101 3.46 10.86 -17.42
C LYS A 101 3.32 10.61 -18.92
N ASP A 102 3.87 9.49 -19.39
CA ASP A 102 3.73 9.00 -20.77
C ASP A 102 2.31 8.49 -21.08
N ASN A 103 1.39 8.52 -20.10
CA ASN A 103 0.06 7.92 -20.15
C ASN A 103 0.08 6.42 -20.41
N LEU A 104 1.23 5.75 -20.25
CA LEU A 104 1.31 4.30 -20.36
C LEU A 104 0.86 3.68 -19.05
N LYS A 105 -0.19 2.86 -19.16
CA LYS A 105 -0.73 2.08 -18.04
C LYS A 105 0.00 0.74 -17.96
N ARG A 106 0.65 0.47 -16.83
CA ARG A 106 1.38 -0.79 -16.57
C ARG A 106 0.75 -1.52 -15.40
N LYS A 107 0.36 -2.77 -15.61
CA LYS A 107 -0.14 -3.63 -14.53
C LYS A 107 1.01 -3.98 -13.59
N PHE A 108 0.72 -4.10 -12.30
CA PHE A 108 1.71 -4.52 -11.31
C PHE A 108 1.10 -5.50 -10.30
N ALA A 109 1.99 -6.26 -9.67
CA ALA A 109 1.73 -7.01 -8.46
C ALA A 109 2.74 -6.58 -7.39
N GLN A 110 2.26 -6.37 -6.17
CA GLN A 110 3.09 -6.00 -5.03
C GLN A 110 2.71 -6.85 -3.81
N SER A 111 3.68 -7.52 -3.24
CA SER A 111 3.53 -8.30 -2.02
C SER A 111 4.20 -7.58 -0.87
N PHE A 112 3.48 -7.49 0.24
CA PHE A 112 3.99 -7.01 1.52
C PHE A 112 3.92 -8.10 2.57
N PHE A 113 4.92 -8.15 3.43
CA PHE A 113 4.81 -8.79 4.73
C PHE A 113 4.89 -7.72 5.81
N LEU A 114 3.80 -7.56 6.56
CA LEU A 114 3.71 -6.68 7.72
C LEU A 114 4.09 -7.48 8.96
N ALA A 115 5.13 -7.04 9.67
CA ALA A 115 5.53 -7.61 10.95
C ALA A 115 4.88 -6.83 12.09
N ALA A 116 4.32 -7.54 13.06
CA ALA A 116 3.80 -6.93 14.28
C ALA A 116 4.94 -6.33 15.13
N GLN A 117 4.65 -5.24 15.82
CA GLN A 117 5.51 -4.56 16.79
C GLN A 117 4.66 -4.03 17.95
N ASP A 118 5.28 -3.52 19.01
CA ASP A 118 4.58 -3.09 20.24
C ASP A 118 3.36 -2.20 19.96
N ASN A 119 3.54 -1.21 19.07
CA ASN A 119 2.48 -0.30 18.63
C ASN A 119 2.27 -0.38 17.11
N GLY A 120 1.65 -1.46 16.65
CA GLY A 120 1.17 -1.59 15.27
C GLY A 120 2.02 -2.52 14.41
N TYR A 121 2.28 -2.11 13.17
CA TYR A 121 2.94 -2.93 12.16
C TYR A 121 3.93 -2.12 11.35
N TYR A 122 4.99 -2.78 10.88
CA TYR A 122 5.91 -2.23 9.87
C TYR A 122 6.06 -3.21 8.70
N ILE A 123 6.43 -2.71 7.53
CA ILE A 123 6.71 -3.51 6.35
C ILE A 123 8.09 -4.15 6.51
N LEU A 124 8.17 -5.46 6.71
CA LEU A 124 9.44 -6.18 6.74
C LEU A 124 9.88 -6.64 5.35
N LYS A 125 8.93 -6.98 4.47
CA LYS A 125 9.20 -7.34 3.07
C LYS A 125 8.28 -6.57 2.15
N ASP A 126 8.86 -6.02 1.09
CA ASP A 126 8.15 -5.37 0.00
C ASP A 126 8.73 -5.87 -1.33
N VAL A 127 7.92 -6.56 -2.11
CA VAL A 127 8.31 -7.09 -3.42
C VAL A 127 7.33 -6.60 -4.44
N PHE A 128 7.80 -5.85 -5.43
CA PHE A 128 6.96 -5.37 -6.52
C PHE A 128 7.51 -5.80 -7.86
N ARG A 129 6.58 -6.07 -8.77
CA ARG A 129 6.87 -6.48 -10.13
C ARG A 129 5.84 -5.90 -11.08
N TYR A 130 6.29 -5.43 -12.24
CA TYR A 130 5.40 -5.17 -13.36
C TYR A 130 4.90 -6.49 -13.95
N VAL A 131 3.60 -6.59 -14.18
CA VAL A 131 2.98 -7.72 -14.88
C VAL A 131 2.86 -7.29 -16.33
N GLU A 132 3.61 -7.93 -17.23
CA GLU A 132 3.62 -7.58 -18.66
C GLU A 132 2.20 -7.61 -19.24
N VAL A 133 1.73 -6.45 -19.75
CA VAL A 133 1.06 -6.32 -21.07
C VAL A 133 1.30 -4.88 -21.54
N VAL A 134 1.94 -4.72 -22.69
CA VAL A 134 2.04 -3.44 -23.41
C VAL A 134 0.69 -3.19 -24.09
N GLU A 135 -0.26 -2.61 -23.38
CA GLU A 135 -1.46 -2.04 -24.00
C GLU A 135 -1.12 -0.57 -24.35
N GLN A 136 -0.71 -0.33 -25.59
CA GLN A 136 -0.67 1.04 -26.12
C GLN A 136 -2.12 1.53 -26.20
N LEU A 137 -2.47 2.59 -25.47
CA LEU A 137 -3.71 3.33 -25.72
C LEU A 137 -3.55 4.01 -27.09
N GLU A 138 -4.04 3.36 -28.14
CA GLU A 138 -4.29 4.04 -29.41
C GLU A 138 -5.32 5.14 -29.15
N SER A 139 -4.91 6.39 -29.36
CA SER A 139 -5.81 7.55 -29.32
C SER A 139 -6.75 7.49 -30.51
N GLY A 140 -7.87 6.79 -30.36
CA GLY A 140 -9.02 6.86 -31.25
C GLY A 140 -9.85 8.08 -30.91
N ALA A 141 -9.64 9.18 -31.64
CA ALA A 141 -10.54 10.33 -31.58
C ALA A 141 -11.90 9.97 -32.22
N VAL A 142 -12.98 10.02 -31.43
CA VAL A 142 -14.35 10.25 -31.94
C VAL A 142 -15.21 10.91 -30.86
N ASN A 143 -15.76 12.07 -31.21
CA ASN A 143 -16.69 12.87 -30.42
C ASN A 143 -18.07 12.18 -30.27
N GLY A 144 -18.74 12.38 -29.13
CA GLY A 144 -20.19 12.18 -29.01
C GLY A 144 -20.74 11.92 -27.60
N VAL A 145 -21.23 12.99 -26.97
CA VAL A 145 -22.10 13.16 -25.79
C VAL A 145 -23.03 11.98 -25.43
N ASP A 146 -23.08 11.55 -24.16
CA ASP A 146 -24.28 11.73 -23.29
C ASP A 146 -24.02 11.46 -21.79
N ALA A 147 -24.82 12.12 -20.96
CA ALA A 147 -24.71 12.20 -19.51
C ALA A 147 -25.33 11.00 -18.76
N ALA A 148 -24.68 10.55 -17.69
CA ALA A 148 -25.33 9.79 -16.62
C ALA A 148 -24.61 9.99 -15.29
N ALA A 149 -25.31 10.57 -14.32
CA ALA A 149 -24.86 10.79 -12.95
C ALA A 149 -24.84 9.47 -12.16
N ALA A 150 -23.84 9.30 -11.29
CA ALA A 150 -23.81 8.26 -10.27
C ALA A 150 -23.44 8.87 -8.90
N PRO A 151 -24.02 8.33 -7.79
CA PRO A 151 -24.12 9.04 -6.53
C PRO A 151 -22.82 9.08 -5.73
N SER A 152 -22.58 10.22 -5.09
CA SER A 152 -21.52 10.44 -4.11
C SER A 152 -21.77 9.62 -2.84
N LEU A 153 -20.82 8.75 -2.48
CA LEU A 153 -20.79 8.10 -1.17
C LEU A 153 -20.30 9.11 -0.13
N ILE A 154 -21.19 9.36 0.83
CA ILE A 154 -20.99 10.19 2.00
C ILE A 154 -19.91 9.54 2.87
N SER A 155 -18.83 10.27 3.13
CA SER A 155 -17.77 9.87 4.06
C SER A 155 -18.15 10.33 5.47
N GLU A 156 -18.48 9.40 6.36
CA GLU A 156 -18.76 9.72 7.77
C GLU A 156 -17.48 10.09 8.54
N PRO A 157 -17.54 11.09 9.44
CA PRO A 157 -16.38 11.68 10.11
C PRO A 157 -15.72 10.80 11.19
N GLY A 158 -16.19 9.56 11.41
CA GLY A 158 -15.72 8.68 12.49
C GLY A 158 -14.45 7.88 12.18
N ARG A 159 -14.01 7.79 10.92
CA ARG A 159 -12.88 6.91 10.50
C ARG A 159 -11.48 7.51 10.70
N PHE A 160 -11.39 8.83 10.95
CA PHE A 160 -10.11 9.53 11.13
C PHE A 160 -9.44 9.25 12.48
N ALA A 161 -10.20 8.91 13.53
CA ALA A 161 -9.64 8.75 14.87
C ALA A 161 -8.84 7.45 15.06
N ILE A 162 -9.16 6.39 14.31
CA ILE A 162 -8.51 5.07 14.46
C ILE A 162 -7.17 5.02 13.68
N LEU A 163 -7.03 5.81 12.61
CA LEU A 163 -5.88 5.73 11.69
C LEU A 163 -4.61 6.39 12.26
N CYS A 164 -4.73 7.43 13.09
CA CYS A 164 -3.56 8.04 13.74
C CYS A 164 -3.00 7.17 14.88
N HIS A 165 -3.83 6.37 15.56
CA HIS A 165 -3.39 5.58 16.71
C HIS A 165 -2.63 4.30 16.34
N LEU A 166 -2.87 3.75 15.14
CA LEU A 166 -2.29 2.46 14.76
C LEU A 166 -0.83 2.53 14.30
N LEU A 167 -0.31 3.70 13.92
CA LEU A 167 1.04 3.84 13.34
C LEU A 167 1.81 5.10 13.76
N CYS A 168 1.25 5.98 14.60
CA CYS A 168 1.92 7.18 15.11
C CYS A 168 1.77 7.32 16.64
N THR A 169 2.40 6.42 17.39
CA THR A 169 2.90 6.74 18.75
C THR A 169 4.27 6.08 18.86
N SER A 170 5.37 6.81 18.86
CA SER A 170 5.89 7.54 20.04
C SER A 170 7.18 8.29 19.66
N PRO A 171 7.78 9.09 20.56
CA PRO A 171 7.21 10.04 21.50
C PRO A 171 7.24 11.49 20.96
#